data_AF-A0A5Q4GVK1-F1
#
_entry.id   AF-A0A5Q4GVK1-F1
#
_cell.length_a   1.000
_cell.length_b   1.000
_cell.length_c   1.000
_cell.angle_alpha   90.00
_cell.angle_beta   90.00
_cell.angle_gamma   90.00
#
_symmetry.space_group_name_H-M   'P 1'
#
loop_
_entity.id
_entity.type
_entity.pdbx_description
1 polymer ?
#
loop_
_entity_poly.entity_id
_entity_poly.type
_entity_poly.pdbx_seq_one_letter_code
_entity_poly.pdbx_strand_id
1 'polypeptide(L)'
;MRASLLICLVFIACLAGCGGSATDPTTSSEPDVAAPSVGQTDTPAVAEQQVPTEPAVSAAQPLEVDPGIVESPEMTQEIAPPEAEPLAIPDATPAAPEPSETASPDAQRIKADVGVGAKGRGLDKFQGGVLVTPAKAYFTLRERAIFQVQIPQAMQMYQALHGTAPESHDQFMKEIIQANQIQLPELPAEQRYVYDPQAKELMVERPTR
;
A
#
# COMPACT_ATOMS: atom_id res chain seq x y z
N MET A 1 -22.11 7.87 51.53
CA MET A 1 -20.76 7.25 51.70
C MET A 1 -20.56 6.02 50.78
N ARG A 2 -20.87 6.12 49.48
CA ARG A 2 -20.66 5.02 48.51
C ARG A 2 -19.93 5.47 47.24
N ALA A 3 -19.74 6.78 47.04
CA ALA A 3 -19.01 7.35 45.91
C ALA A 3 -17.49 7.48 46.15
N SER A 4 -17.01 7.41 47.41
CA SER A 4 -15.57 7.50 47.70
C SER A 4 -14.81 6.18 47.50
N LEU A 5 -15.49 5.04 47.43
CA LEU A 5 -14.82 3.73 47.33
C LEU A 5 -14.37 3.40 45.89
N LEU A 6 -15.05 3.96 44.89
CA LEU A 6 -14.79 3.66 43.47
C LEU A 6 -13.61 4.48 42.91
N ILE A 7 -13.31 5.64 43.51
CA ILE A 7 -12.16 6.48 43.14
C ILE A 7 -10.83 5.89 43.65
N CYS A 8 -10.84 5.13 44.76
CA CYS A 8 -9.63 4.47 45.26
C CYS A 8 -9.18 3.29 44.39
N LEU A 9 -10.10 2.55 43.75
CA LEU A 9 -9.73 1.37 42.97
C LEU A 9 -9.09 1.70 41.61
N VAL A 10 -9.40 2.86 41.03
CA VAL A 10 -8.77 3.29 39.76
C VAL A 10 -7.35 3.84 39.98
N PHE A 11 -7.07 4.43 41.15
CA PHE A 11 -5.73 4.96 41.47
C PHE A 11 -4.69 3.87 41.76
N ILE A 12 -5.10 2.68 42.22
CA ILE A 12 -4.18 1.57 42.51
C ILE A 12 -3.65 0.91 41.22
N ALA A 13 -4.39 0.97 40.11
CA ALA A 13 -3.95 0.37 38.84
C ALA A 13 -2.86 1.20 38.10
N CYS A 14 -2.70 2.49 38.41
CA CYS A 14 -1.67 3.34 37.80
C CYS A 14 -0.30 3.28 38.52
N LEU A 15 -0.22 2.71 39.72
CA LEU A 15 1.02 2.69 40.52
C LEU A 15 1.89 1.44 40.32
N ALA A 16 1.45 0.46 39.53
CA ALA A 16 2.23 -0.76 39.25
C ALA A 16 3.03 -0.71 37.93
N GLY A 17 3.04 0.43 37.21
CA GLY A 17 3.65 0.57 35.89
C GLY A 17 4.92 1.44 35.80
N CYS A 18 5.49 1.86 36.92
CA CYS A 18 6.77 2.59 36.94
C CYS A 18 7.94 1.64 37.27
N GLY A 19 8.36 0.86 36.28
CA GLY A 19 9.66 0.18 36.30
C GLY A 19 10.71 1.05 35.61
N GLY A 20 11.35 1.93 36.38
CA GLY A 20 12.51 2.69 35.93
C GLY A 20 13.83 1.98 36.29
N SER A 21 14.81 2.15 35.41
CA SER A 21 16.26 2.12 35.70
C SER A 21 16.91 3.06 34.67
N ALA A 22 17.22 4.31 35.04
CA ALA A 22 18.50 4.74 35.63
C ALA A 22 19.67 4.42 34.69
N THR A 23 20.04 5.36 33.82
CA THR A 23 21.22 6.27 33.94
C THR A 23 22.57 5.56 33.82
N ASP A 24 23.32 5.88 32.76
CA ASP A 24 24.64 6.54 32.92
C ASP A 24 25.10 7.21 31.60
N PRO A 25 25.66 8.43 31.67
CA PRO A 25 26.38 9.10 30.59
C PRO A 25 27.91 9.05 30.81
N THR A 26 28.72 8.66 29.82
CA THR A 26 30.20 8.83 29.79
C THR A 26 30.69 8.40 28.40
N THR A 27 31.10 9.35 27.54
CA THR A 27 32.50 9.73 27.24
C THR A 27 33.23 8.78 26.28
N SER A 28 33.62 9.35 25.14
CA SER A 28 34.85 9.15 24.35
C SER A 28 35.50 7.77 24.31
N SER A 29 35.71 7.22 23.09
CA SER A 29 37.05 7.11 22.48
C SER A 29 37.07 6.29 21.17
N GLU A 30 38.11 6.59 20.39
CA GLU A 30 38.58 6.06 19.10
C GLU A 30 38.55 4.53 18.85
N PRO A 31 38.70 4.11 17.57
CA PRO A 31 38.86 2.73 17.18
C PRO A 31 40.34 2.31 17.22
N ASP A 32 40.69 1.28 18.00
CA ASP A 32 41.94 0.56 17.81
C ASP A 32 41.74 -0.95 17.97
N VAL A 33 42.68 -1.65 17.35
CA VAL A 33 42.75 -3.03 16.91
C VAL A 33 42.89 -3.98 18.10
N ALA A 34 42.22 -5.14 18.04
CA ALA A 34 42.80 -6.47 18.35
C ALA A 34 41.71 -7.52 18.66
N ALA A 35 41.61 -8.53 17.79
CA ALA A 35 41.27 -9.90 18.19
C ALA A 35 42.49 -10.53 18.92
N PRO A 36 42.44 -11.76 19.49
CA PRO A 36 41.35 -12.74 19.59
C PRO A 36 41.15 -13.26 21.03
N SER A 37 40.14 -14.12 21.28
CA SER A 37 40.27 -15.41 22.00
C SER A 37 38.93 -15.91 22.56
N VAL A 38 38.51 -17.06 22.04
CA VAL A 38 38.00 -18.25 22.75
C VAL A 38 36.76 -18.11 23.65
N GLY A 39 35.66 -18.65 23.12
CA GLY A 39 34.97 -19.78 23.73
C GLY A 39 34.01 -19.48 24.88
N GLN A 40 32.71 -19.49 24.57
CA GLN A 40 31.72 -20.16 25.42
C GLN A 40 30.47 -20.48 24.60
N THR A 41 30.36 -21.78 24.32
CA THR A 41 29.11 -22.48 24.02
C THR A 41 28.27 -22.49 25.29
N ASP A 42 27.21 -21.68 25.33
CA ASP A 42 26.12 -21.90 26.27
C ASP A 42 24.83 -22.07 25.47
N THR A 43 24.43 -23.33 25.43
CA THR A 43 23.14 -23.82 24.99
C THR A 43 22.20 -23.78 26.19
N PRO A 44 21.15 -22.94 26.21
CA PRO A 44 19.93 -23.23 26.95
C PRO A 44 19.01 -24.02 26.01
N ALA A 45 18.90 -25.33 26.23
CA ALA A 45 17.79 -25.89 26.99
C ALA A 45 16.47 -25.79 26.20
N VAL A 46 16.24 -26.86 25.44
CA VAL A 46 14.95 -27.28 24.90
C VAL A 46 13.90 -27.20 26.02
N ALA A 47 13.01 -26.23 25.92
CA ALA A 47 11.76 -26.23 26.67
C ALA A 47 10.70 -26.91 25.82
N GLU A 48 10.26 -28.05 26.32
CA GLU A 48 9.13 -28.86 25.86
C GLU A 48 7.88 -28.03 25.55
N GLN A 49 7.31 -28.36 24.39
CA GLN A 49 5.90 -28.66 24.18
C GLN A 49 4.90 -27.94 25.09
N GLN A 50 4.25 -26.92 24.54
CA GLN A 50 2.78 -26.85 24.61
C GLN A 50 2.25 -26.53 23.22
N VAL A 51 1.75 -27.58 22.56
CA VAL A 51 0.93 -27.50 21.35
C VAL A 51 -0.39 -26.86 21.78
N PRO A 52 -0.75 -25.65 21.32
CA PRO A 52 -2.10 -25.16 21.54
C PRO A 52 -3.07 -26.02 20.74
N THR A 53 -3.95 -26.66 21.50
CA THR A 53 -5.08 -27.47 21.11
C THR A 53 -5.87 -26.80 19.98
N GLU A 54 -5.86 -27.47 18.84
CA GLU A 54 -6.71 -27.26 17.68
C GLU A 54 -8.20 -27.22 18.12
N PRO A 55 -8.93 -26.11 17.95
CA PRO A 55 -10.37 -26.14 18.10
C PRO A 55 -10.96 -26.88 16.91
N ALA A 56 -11.59 -28.01 17.26
CA ALA A 56 -12.39 -28.90 16.43
C ALA A 56 -13.01 -28.23 15.19
N VAL A 57 -12.64 -28.81 14.04
CA VAL A 57 -13.31 -28.66 12.76
C VAL A 57 -14.78 -29.08 12.94
N SER A 58 -15.64 -28.09 13.16
CA SER A 58 -17.09 -28.31 13.17
C SER A 58 -17.54 -28.59 11.75
N ALA A 59 -17.80 -29.87 11.50
CA ALA A 59 -18.48 -30.37 10.33
C ALA A 59 -19.81 -29.60 10.12
N ALA A 60 -19.82 -28.74 9.10
CA ALA A 60 -21.03 -28.21 8.49
C ALA A 60 -21.02 -28.63 7.02
N GLN A 61 -21.59 -29.82 6.82
CA GLN A 61 -22.38 -30.30 5.68
C GLN A 61 -22.04 -29.77 4.27
N PRO A 62 -21.64 -30.66 3.34
CA PRO A 62 -21.66 -30.35 1.90
C PRO A 62 -23.10 -30.07 1.48
N LEU A 63 -23.35 -28.85 0.99
CA LEU A 63 -24.55 -28.59 0.19
C LEU A 63 -24.37 -29.33 -1.13
N GLU A 64 -25.13 -30.41 -1.29
CA GLU A 64 -25.46 -31.03 -2.57
C GLU A 64 -26.03 -29.95 -3.49
N VAL A 65 -25.22 -29.47 -4.44
CA VAL A 65 -25.72 -28.69 -5.58
C VAL A 65 -26.10 -29.68 -6.66
N ASP A 66 -27.41 -29.82 -6.79
CA ASP A 66 -28.16 -30.55 -7.81
C ASP A 66 -27.58 -30.36 -9.24
N PRO A 67 -27.11 -31.44 -9.92
CA PRO A 67 -26.79 -31.40 -11.33
C PRO A 67 -28.07 -31.66 -12.14
N GLY A 68 -28.94 -30.66 -12.22
CA GLY A 68 -30.19 -30.73 -12.95
C GLY A 68 -30.36 -29.58 -13.95
N ILE A 69 -30.58 -29.94 -15.22
CA ILE A 69 -31.23 -29.14 -16.28
C ILE A 69 -30.25 -28.16 -16.97
N VAL A 70 -29.56 -28.51 -18.06
CA VAL A 70 -30.07 -28.84 -19.41
C VAL A 70 -31.16 -27.88 -19.88
N GLU A 71 -30.80 -26.74 -20.45
CA GLU A 71 -31.52 -26.22 -21.62
C GLU A 71 -30.65 -25.21 -22.38
N SER A 72 -30.15 -25.71 -23.51
CA SER A 72 -29.61 -24.95 -24.62
C SER A 72 -30.78 -24.45 -25.47
N PRO A 73 -30.96 -23.14 -25.69
CA PRO A 73 -31.63 -22.69 -26.88
C PRO A 73 -30.57 -22.41 -27.96
N GLU A 74 -30.53 -23.31 -28.95
CA GLU A 74 -30.18 -22.95 -30.33
C GLU A 74 -31.01 -21.72 -30.73
N MET A 75 -30.36 -20.58 -30.92
CA MET A 75 -30.85 -19.56 -31.84
C MET A 75 -29.85 -19.47 -32.99
N THR A 76 -30.06 -20.35 -33.95
CA THR A 76 -29.69 -20.16 -35.35
C THR A 76 -30.37 -18.89 -35.84
N GLN A 77 -29.63 -17.78 -35.90
CA GLN A 77 -30.04 -16.63 -36.68
C GLN A 77 -29.15 -16.53 -37.92
N GLU A 78 -29.61 -17.24 -38.95
CA GLU A 78 -29.28 -17.01 -40.34
C GLU A 78 -29.71 -15.58 -40.69
N ILE A 79 -28.72 -14.69 -40.84
CA ILE A 79 -28.89 -13.38 -41.45
C ILE A 79 -27.94 -13.34 -42.64
N ALA A 80 -28.55 -13.30 -43.83
CA ALA A 80 -27.92 -13.15 -45.12
C ALA A 80 -27.12 -11.82 -45.21
N PRO A 81 -26.16 -11.73 -46.17
CA PRO A 81 -25.16 -10.67 -46.23
C PRO A 81 -25.79 -9.32 -46.62
N PRO A 82 -25.57 -8.23 -45.88
CA PRO A 82 -25.77 -6.91 -46.43
C PRO A 82 -24.65 -6.59 -47.42
N GLU A 83 -25.11 -6.35 -48.64
CA GLU A 83 -24.50 -5.65 -49.75
C GLU A 83 -23.45 -4.60 -49.34
N ALA A 84 -22.31 -4.66 -50.03
CA ALA A 84 -21.17 -3.78 -49.83
C ALA A 84 -21.46 -2.36 -50.30
N GLU A 85 -21.51 -1.41 -49.37
CA GLU A 85 -21.24 0.00 -49.66
C GLU A 85 -19.78 0.31 -49.27
N PRO A 86 -18.92 0.74 -50.22
CA PRO A 86 -17.55 1.12 -49.91
C PRO A 86 -17.57 2.53 -49.31
N LEU A 87 -17.84 2.61 -48.00
CA LEU A 87 -17.55 3.81 -47.24
C LEU A 87 -16.03 3.93 -47.13
N ALA A 88 -15.52 4.96 -47.81
CA ALA A 88 -14.16 5.40 -47.81
C ALA A 88 -13.56 5.36 -46.39
N ILE A 89 -12.47 4.62 -46.25
CA ILE A 89 -11.58 4.68 -45.09
C ILE A 89 -10.85 6.01 -45.21
N PRO A 90 -11.11 7.05 -44.39
CA PRO A 90 -10.10 8.08 -44.21
C PRO A 90 -8.92 7.38 -43.55
N ASP A 91 -7.78 7.45 -44.24
CA ASP A 91 -6.43 7.11 -43.81
C ASP A 91 -6.26 7.22 -42.28
N ALA A 92 -6.56 6.15 -41.55
CA ALA A 92 -6.18 6.00 -40.16
C ALA A 92 -4.72 5.57 -40.17
N THR A 93 -3.86 6.56 -40.37
CA THR A 93 -2.44 6.49 -40.02
C THR A 93 -2.35 5.79 -38.65
N PRO A 94 -1.58 4.69 -38.52
CA PRO A 94 -1.33 4.08 -37.23
C PRO A 94 -0.77 5.14 -36.31
N ALA A 95 -1.57 5.57 -35.33
CA ALA A 95 -1.11 6.40 -34.24
C ALA A 95 -0.03 5.60 -33.53
N ALA A 96 1.22 5.96 -33.82
CA ALA A 96 2.37 5.61 -33.02
C ALA A 96 2.01 5.87 -31.54
N PRO A 97 2.45 5.01 -30.61
CA PRO A 97 2.18 5.19 -29.19
C PRO A 97 2.60 6.61 -28.80
N GLU A 98 1.64 7.44 -28.43
CA GLU A 98 1.89 8.83 -28.09
C GLU A 98 2.88 8.86 -26.92
N PRO A 99 4.08 9.43 -27.10
CA PRO A 99 5.03 9.56 -26.03
C PRO A 99 4.48 10.59 -25.05
N SER A 100 3.87 10.10 -23.96
CA SER A 100 3.64 10.80 -22.68
C SER A 100 3.66 12.33 -22.84
N GLU A 101 2.54 12.86 -23.31
CA GLU A 101 2.38 14.24 -23.72
C GLU A 101 2.71 15.20 -22.55
N THR A 102 3.69 16.07 -22.77
CA THR A 102 4.05 17.26 -21.95
C THR A 102 4.55 17.01 -20.52
N ALA A 103 5.79 16.49 -20.41
CA ALA A 103 6.65 16.89 -19.29
C ALA A 103 6.90 18.39 -19.40
N SER A 104 6.26 19.21 -18.56
CA SER A 104 6.56 20.65 -18.51
C SER A 104 8.05 20.82 -18.16
N PRO A 105 8.84 21.58 -18.94
CA PRO A 105 10.28 21.72 -18.72
C PRO A 105 10.62 22.36 -17.36
N ASP A 106 9.64 22.99 -16.71
CA ASP A 106 9.75 23.60 -15.40
C ASP A 106 9.13 22.75 -14.27
N ALA A 107 8.74 21.49 -14.50
CA ALA A 107 8.16 20.63 -13.46
C ALA A 107 9.24 19.76 -12.78
N GLN A 108 9.36 19.88 -11.46
CA GLN A 108 10.20 18.99 -10.67
C GLN A 108 9.46 17.67 -10.41
N ARG A 109 10.04 16.56 -10.87
CA ARG A 109 9.59 15.20 -10.56
C ARG A 109 10.18 14.73 -9.23
N ILE A 110 9.33 14.31 -8.31
CA ILE A 110 9.72 13.72 -7.03
C ILE A 110 9.00 12.40 -6.86
N LYS A 111 9.68 11.39 -6.32
CA LYS A 111 9.05 10.13 -5.96
C LYS A 111 7.82 10.32 -5.08
N ALA A 112 6.72 9.67 -5.43
CA ALA A 112 5.53 9.64 -4.60
C ALA A 112 5.80 8.78 -3.36
N ASP A 113 5.90 9.42 -2.20
CA ASP A 113 6.13 8.75 -0.92
C ASP A 113 5.28 9.43 0.17
N VAL A 114 5.47 9.02 1.41
CA VAL A 114 4.80 9.58 2.58
C VAL A 114 4.99 11.10 2.65
N GLY A 115 3.90 11.82 2.85
CA GLY A 115 3.86 13.29 2.94
C GLY A 115 3.45 13.98 1.64
N VAL A 116 3.17 13.27 0.55
CA VAL A 116 2.68 13.91 -0.69
C VAL A 116 1.19 14.30 -0.63
N GLY A 117 0.41 13.73 0.28
CA GLY A 117 -1.03 14.02 0.35
C GLY A 117 -1.36 15.43 0.88
N ALA A 118 -2.37 16.07 0.29
CA ALA A 118 -2.89 17.37 0.69
C ALA A 118 -3.44 17.36 2.13
N LYS A 119 -4.06 16.25 2.54
CA LYS A 119 -4.64 16.09 3.89
C LYS A 119 -3.55 16.06 4.96
N GLY A 120 -2.48 15.28 4.74
CA GLY A 120 -1.33 15.21 5.65
C GLY A 120 -0.57 16.54 5.75
N ARG A 121 -0.27 17.17 4.61
CA ARG A 121 0.42 18.48 4.58
C ARG A 121 -0.45 19.64 5.09
N GLY A 122 -1.76 19.58 4.84
CA GLY A 122 -2.70 20.60 5.29
C GLY A 122 -2.82 20.72 6.80
N LEU A 123 -2.43 19.68 7.55
CA LEU A 123 -2.39 19.67 9.01
C LEU A 123 -1.14 20.36 9.58
N ASP A 124 -0.10 20.58 8.78
CA ASP A 124 1.15 21.20 9.23
C ASP A 124 0.97 22.64 9.70
N LYS A 125 -0.01 23.36 9.13
CA LYS A 125 -0.36 24.72 9.57
C LYS A 125 -0.93 24.78 11.00
N PHE A 126 -1.34 23.66 11.57
CA PHE A 126 -1.92 23.54 12.91
C PHE A 126 -0.98 22.80 13.88
N GLN A 127 0.33 22.79 13.60
CA GLN A 127 1.34 22.18 14.45
C GLN A 127 1.21 22.66 15.91
N GLY A 128 1.14 21.71 16.84
CA GLY A 128 0.97 21.96 18.28
C GLY A 128 -0.44 21.70 18.82
N GLY A 129 -1.43 21.41 17.97
CA GLY A 129 -2.75 20.97 18.43
C GLY A 129 -2.75 19.52 18.93
N VAL A 130 -3.29 19.27 20.12
CA VAL A 130 -3.38 17.91 20.74
C VAL A 130 -4.07 16.89 19.81
N LEU A 131 -5.02 17.34 18.97
CA LEU A 131 -5.75 16.48 18.02
C LEU A 131 -5.08 16.36 16.64
N VAL A 132 -4.13 17.24 16.33
CA VAL A 132 -3.51 17.31 14.99
C VAL A 132 -2.48 16.20 14.81
N THR A 133 -1.69 15.91 15.85
CA THR A 133 -0.67 14.85 15.84
C THR A 133 -1.24 13.46 15.50
N PRO A 134 -2.31 12.96 16.17
CA PRO A 134 -2.87 11.66 15.80
C PRO A 134 -3.50 11.65 14.40
N ALA A 135 -4.14 12.75 13.98
CA ALA A 135 -4.67 12.87 12.63
C ALA A 135 -3.57 12.81 11.56
N LYS A 136 -2.46 13.54 11.75
CA LYS A 136 -1.30 13.50 10.86
C LYS A 136 -0.72 12.09 10.78
N ALA A 137 -0.51 11.43 11.92
CA ALA A 137 -0.01 10.07 11.96
C ALA A 137 -0.89 9.10 11.17
N TYR A 138 -2.22 9.22 11.28
CA TYR A 138 -3.16 8.40 10.50
C TYR A 138 -2.97 8.57 8.98
N PHE A 139 -2.88 9.80 8.48
CA PHE A 139 -2.67 10.03 7.04
C PHE A 139 -1.30 9.55 6.58
N THR A 140 -0.24 9.81 7.36
CA THR A 140 1.11 9.33 7.10
C THR A 140 1.17 7.80 7.01
N LEU A 141 0.53 7.09 7.94
CA LEU A 141 0.46 5.61 7.91
C LEU A 141 -0.29 5.10 6.69
N ARG A 142 -1.42 5.74 6.34
CA ARG A 142 -2.20 5.37 5.15
C ARG A 142 -1.41 5.55 3.87
N GLU A 143 -0.75 6.70 3.71
CA GLU A 143 0.12 6.99 2.56
C GLU A 143 1.25 5.97 2.46
N ARG A 144 1.90 5.66 3.59
CA ARG A 144 2.94 4.63 3.65
C ARG A 144 2.44 3.27 3.18
N ALA A 145 1.28 2.84 3.68
CA ALA A 145 0.69 1.56 3.28
C ALA A 145 0.40 1.52 1.77
N ILE A 146 -0.06 2.62 1.19
CA ILE A 146 -0.33 2.69 -0.25
C ILE A 146 0.97 2.61 -1.06
N PHE A 147 1.93 3.52 -0.80
CA PHE A 147 3.13 3.65 -1.63
C PHE A 147 4.16 2.53 -1.40
N GLN A 148 4.31 2.04 -0.18
CA GLN A 148 5.36 1.07 0.16
C GLN A 148 4.88 -0.39 0.16
N VAL A 149 3.56 -0.62 0.22
CA VAL A 149 3.00 -1.98 0.29
C VAL A 149 2.08 -2.25 -0.89
N GLN A 150 0.98 -1.49 -1.04
CA GLN A 150 -0.06 -1.81 -2.03
C GLN A 150 0.44 -1.67 -3.47
N ILE A 151 1.10 -0.56 -3.81
CA ILE A 151 1.60 -0.34 -5.18
C ILE A 151 2.65 -1.39 -5.57
N PRO A 152 3.71 -1.65 -4.78
CA PRO A 152 4.69 -2.69 -5.11
C PRO A 152 4.06 -4.09 -5.23
N GLN A 153 3.13 -4.43 -4.34
CA GLN A 153 2.43 -5.71 -4.38
C GLN A 153 1.56 -5.84 -5.65
N ALA A 154 0.80 -4.81 -6.00
CA ALA A 154 -0.02 -4.80 -7.21
C ALA A 154 0.85 -4.85 -8.48
N MET A 155 1.99 -4.16 -8.50
CA MET A 155 2.99 -4.23 -9.57
C MET A 155 3.59 -5.63 -9.71
N GLN A 156 3.88 -6.30 -8.60
CA GLN A 156 4.37 -7.68 -8.61
C GLN A 156 3.30 -8.63 -9.16
N MET A 157 2.04 -8.46 -8.76
CA MET A 157 0.94 -9.27 -9.26
C MET A 157 0.72 -9.06 -10.76
N TYR A 158 0.77 -7.81 -11.22
CA TYR A 158 0.66 -7.49 -12.64
C TYR A 158 1.81 -8.12 -13.46
N GLN A 159 3.05 -8.02 -12.97
CA GLN A 159 4.20 -8.66 -13.60
C GLN A 159 4.10 -10.18 -13.61
N ALA A 160 3.53 -10.79 -12.56
CA ALA A 160 3.31 -12.23 -12.53
C ALA A 160 2.27 -12.69 -13.56
N LEU A 161 1.25 -11.86 -13.84
CA LEU A 161 0.18 -12.17 -14.79
C LEU A 161 0.57 -11.88 -16.24
N HIS A 162 1.24 -10.76 -16.51
CA HIS A 162 1.54 -10.28 -17.87
C HIS A 162 3.00 -10.51 -18.29
N GLY A 163 3.89 -10.83 -17.34
CA GLY A 163 5.33 -10.99 -17.58
C GLY A 163 6.10 -9.67 -17.71
N THR A 164 5.42 -8.52 -17.76
CA THR A 164 6.03 -7.19 -17.92
C THR A 164 5.47 -6.19 -16.92
N ALA A 165 6.21 -5.10 -16.68
CA ALA A 165 5.70 -3.95 -15.94
C ALA A 165 4.83 -3.07 -16.87
N PRO A 166 3.89 -2.27 -16.33
CA PRO A 166 3.12 -1.35 -17.15
C PRO A 166 4.05 -0.38 -17.88
N GLU A 167 3.76 -0.16 -19.17
CA GLU A 167 4.59 0.63 -20.08
C GLU A 167 4.19 2.10 -20.09
N SER A 168 2.95 2.40 -19.71
CA SER A 168 2.38 3.74 -19.73
C SER A 168 1.70 4.11 -18.42
N HIS A 169 1.53 5.42 -18.22
CA HIS A 169 0.82 5.95 -17.07
C HIS A 169 -0.64 5.51 -17.02
N ASP A 170 -1.33 5.51 -18.15
CA ASP A 170 -2.74 5.09 -18.22
C ASP A 170 -2.92 3.61 -17.87
N GLN A 171 -2.00 2.76 -18.33
CA GLN A 171 -2.02 1.34 -18.00
C GLN A 171 -1.75 1.14 -16.51
N PHE A 172 -0.79 1.86 -15.93
CA PHE A 172 -0.56 1.84 -14.50
C PHE A 172 -1.83 2.25 -13.72
N MET A 173 -2.50 3.34 -14.12
CA MET A 173 -3.71 3.79 -13.43
C MET A 173 -4.88 2.81 -13.55
N LYS A 174 -5.07 2.16 -14.70
CA LYS A 174 -6.16 1.18 -14.88
C LYS A 174 -5.85 -0.16 -14.21
N GLU A 175 -4.71 -0.75 -14.54
CA GLU A 175 -4.39 -2.14 -14.18
C GLU A 175 -3.79 -2.28 -12.78
N ILE A 176 -3.11 -1.24 -12.27
CA ILE A 176 -2.52 -1.28 -10.93
C ILE A 176 -3.46 -0.58 -9.95
N ILE A 177 -3.83 0.68 -10.23
CA ILE A 177 -4.58 1.48 -9.26
C ILE A 177 -6.06 1.09 -9.24
N GLN A 178 -6.77 1.12 -10.37
CA GLN A 178 -8.20 0.83 -10.41
C GLN A 178 -8.51 -0.65 -10.18
N ALA A 179 -7.80 -1.58 -10.82
CA ALA A 179 -8.05 -3.01 -10.66
C ALA A 179 -7.84 -3.49 -9.20
N ASN A 180 -6.89 -2.91 -8.48
CA ASN A 180 -6.62 -3.24 -7.07
C ASN A 180 -7.33 -2.28 -6.09
N GLN A 181 -8.19 -1.39 -6.58
CA GLN A 181 -8.97 -0.44 -5.78
C GLN A 181 -8.10 0.42 -4.83
N ILE A 182 -6.89 0.76 -5.29
CA ILE A 182 -5.93 1.55 -4.51
C ILE A 182 -6.39 3.01 -4.52
N GLN A 183 -6.69 3.52 -3.34
CA GLN A 183 -7.15 4.90 -3.16
C GLN A 183 -5.96 5.85 -3.03
N LEU A 184 -5.48 6.39 -4.15
CA LEU A 184 -4.38 7.36 -4.14
C LEU A 184 -4.76 8.61 -3.33
N PRO A 185 -3.85 9.13 -2.49
CA PRO A 185 -4.07 10.37 -1.77
C PRO A 185 -4.31 11.54 -2.73
N GLU A 186 -5.21 12.44 -2.39
CA GLU A 186 -5.38 13.70 -3.13
C GLU A 186 -4.10 14.54 -3.00
N LEU A 187 -3.55 14.98 -4.14
CA LEU A 187 -2.40 15.88 -4.16
C LEU A 187 -2.85 17.34 -3.96
N PRO A 188 -1.97 18.20 -3.41
CA PRO A 188 -2.22 19.64 -3.38
C PRO A 188 -2.41 20.22 -4.79
N ALA A 189 -3.03 21.40 -4.87
CA ALA A 189 -3.25 22.09 -6.14
C ALA A 189 -1.97 22.18 -6.98
N GLU A 190 -2.14 22.07 -8.29
CA GLU A 190 -1.07 22.13 -9.32
C GLU A 190 -0.10 20.94 -9.33
N GLN A 191 -0.29 19.92 -8.49
CA GLN A 191 0.53 18.70 -8.51
C GLN A 191 -0.23 17.55 -9.19
N ARG A 192 0.48 16.70 -9.93
CA ARG A 192 -0.09 15.54 -10.62
C ARG A 192 0.74 14.29 -10.43
N TYR A 193 0.07 13.14 -10.40
CA TYR A 193 0.73 11.84 -10.42
C TYR A 193 1.20 11.53 -11.84
N VAL A 194 2.43 11.07 -11.96
CA VAL A 194 3.04 10.63 -13.22
C VAL A 194 3.77 9.34 -12.97
N TYR A 195 3.56 8.34 -13.81
CA TYR A 195 4.26 7.06 -13.67
C TYR A 195 5.50 7.10 -14.56
N ASP A 196 6.64 6.66 -14.01
CA ASP A 196 7.88 6.51 -14.77
C ASP A 196 8.12 5.02 -15.07
N PRO A 197 8.02 4.58 -16.35
CA PRO A 197 8.24 3.19 -16.74
C PRO A 197 9.67 2.69 -16.51
N GLN A 198 10.67 3.58 -16.54
CA GLN A 198 12.07 3.22 -16.33
C GLN A 198 12.35 2.94 -14.85
N ALA A 199 11.86 3.81 -13.98
CA ALA A 199 11.95 3.62 -12.53
C ALA A 199 10.95 2.58 -12.00
N LYS A 200 9.89 2.27 -12.76
CA LYS A 200 8.73 1.45 -12.34
C LYS A 200 8.07 1.98 -11.07
N GLU A 201 8.04 3.31 -10.94
CA GLU A 201 7.59 3.99 -9.73
C GLU A 201 6.65 5.15 -10.07
N LEU A 202 5.75 5.44 -9.13
CA LEU A 202 4.86 6.59 -9.20
C LEU A 202 5.63 7.83 -8.72
N MET A 203 5.64 8.86 -9.56
CA MET A 203 6.23 10.17 -9.31
C MET A 203 5.11 11.21 -9.15
N VAL A 204 5.46 12.33 -8.52
CA VAL A 204 4.65 13.53 -8.42
C VAL A 204 5.39 14.64 -9.14
N GLU A 205 4.75 15.23 -10.13
CA GLU A 205 5.22 16.45 -10.77
C GLU A 205 4.70 17.67 -10.00
N ARG A 206 5.62 18.58 -9.68
CA ARG A 206 5.32 19.87 -9.05
C ARG A 206 5.81 21.00 -9.95
N PRO A 207 5.02 22.06 -10.17
CA PRO A 207 5.51 23.23 -10.90
C PRO A 207 6.63 23.89 -10.09
N THR A 208 7.77 24.14 -10.73
CA THR A 208 8.86 24.94 -10.17
C THR A 208 8.47 26.40 -10.36
N ARG A 209 8.25 27.12 -9.26
CA ARG A 209 7.92 28.55 -9.24
C ARG A 209 9.16 29.38 -8.88
#